data_AF-A0A0L0NVB5-F1
#
_entry.id   AF-A0A0L0NVB5-F1
#
_cell.length_a   1.000
_cell.length_b   1.000
_cell.length_c   1.000
_cell.angle_alpha   90.00
_cell.angle_beta   90.00
_cell.angle_gamma   90.00
#
_symmetry.space_group_name_H-M   'P 1'
#
loop_
_entity.id
_entity.type
_entity.pdbx_description
1 polymer ?
#
loop_
_entity_poly.entity_id
_entity_poly.type
_entity_poly.pdbx_seq_one_letter_code
_entity_poly.pdbx_strand_id
1 'polypeptide(L)'
;MKEYRMCKDPMVYAPPMGQFYQKLLGLDVPILLPLPKSITLSGYFPNWNASTVHYLCVRFTGGTSAHTEFSFEEKFPIPIKMYDTLPLYRQFNEPVVEQRPSADNQVLVDLELPISSLGPSDQFHLRVKIAGNPLHNKRKKNLRLKLVTMQLKEHMQGFDSGLPPKRELKLRSDTRECDGLITADGSTHIFEFPFPFTNDFLRHFSISDATESYTDELTVKFPSATFNKNRNLSKVPEGVPVTHTQGFTTIGRLFSLRYEIIVKVKISHGKDTEVHLPLTVSPFDRLSSEYLLSWIKGECLVARDRFGKDVVNNAAATFKDEEVHMMLQRFCLGPRLYHSNRSDYEALGYSLDTYGRLLVSCIE
;
A
#
# COMPACT_ATOMS: atom_id res chain seq x y z
N MET A 1 4.39 -19.85 0.23
CA MET A 1 4.56 -18.58 0.99
C MET A 1 6.04 -18.25 0.98
N LYS A 2 6.43 -17.02 0.66
CA LYS A 2 7.83 -16.58 0.66
C LYS A 2 7.97 -15.36 1.55
N GLU A 3 8.98 -15.38 2.40
CA GLU A 3 9.21 -14.37 3.42
C GLU A 3 10.53 -13.65 3.12
N TYR A 4 10.54 -12.34 3.33
CA TYR A 4 11.73 -11.51 3.17
C TYR A 4 11.92 -10.69 4.44
N ARG A 5 13.11 -10.77 5.02
CA ARG A 5 13.48 -9.93 6.16
C ARG A 5 13.72 -8.50 5.67
N MET A 6 12.89 -7.57 6.13
CA MET A 6 12.94 -6.16 5.72
C MET A 6 13.91 -5.34 6.56
N CYS A 7 13.88 -5.53 7.88
CA CYS A 7 14.76 -4.86 8.84
C CYS A 7 15.19 -5.89 9.90
N LYS A 8 16.32 -5.64 10.55
CA LYS A 8 16.78 -6.40 11.71
C LYS A 8 17.47 -5.44 12.66
N ASP A 9 17.07 -5.47 13.92
CA ASP A 9 17.87 -4.94 15.01
C ASP A 9 18.55 -6.11 15.73
N PRO A 10 19.85 -6.36 15.45
CA PRO A 10 20.54 -7.49 16.04
C PRO A 10 20.81 -7.22 17.53
N MET A 11 20.34 -8.13 18.38
CA MET A 11 20.78 -8.24 19.78
C MET A 11 20.42 -7.00 20.61
N VAL A 12 19.12 -6.67 20.62
CA VAL A 12 18.54 -5.53 21.36
C VAL A 12 18.75 -5.61 22.88
N TYR A 13 19.04 -6.81 23.40
CA TYR A 13 19.49 -7.03 24.75
C TYR A 13 20.47 -8.21 24.80
N ALA A 14 21.46 -8.11 25.69
CA ALA A 14 22.39 -9.17 26.03
C ALA A 14 22.70 -9.15 27.53
N PRO A 15 23.03 -10.30 28.15
CA PRO A 15 23.51 -10.32 29.52
C PRO A 15 24.75 -9.44 29.72
N PRO A 16 25.01 -8.98 30.95
CA PRO A 16 26.19 -8.19 31.28
C PRO A 16 27.49 -8.89 30.83
N MET A 17 28.49 -8.10 30.45
CA MET A 17 29.75 -8.60 29.94
C MET A 17 30.36 -9.67 30.86
N GLY A 18 30.70 -10.83 30.29
CA GLY A 18 31.27 -11.96 31.02
C GLY A 18 30.25 -12.90 31.67
N GLN A 19 28.96 -12.61 31.60
CA GLN A 19 27.89 -13.49 32.06
C GLN A 19 27.25 -14.25 30.90
N PHE A 20 26.99 -15.54 31.08
CA PHE A 20 26.23 -16.34 30.11
C PHE A 20 24.74 -15.99 30.12
N TYR A 21 24.21 -15.67 31.30
CA TYR A 21 22.80 -15.32 31.51
C TYR A 21 22.66 -14.34 32.66
N GLN A 22 21.52 -13.64 32.70
CA GLN A 22 21.09 -12.84 33.85
C GLN A 22 19.66 -13.25 34.23
N LYS A 23 19.42 -13.47 35.53
CA LYS A 23 18.08 -13.78 36.04
C LYS A 23 17.28 -12.48 36.17
N LEU A 24 16.18 -12.39 35.43
CA LEU A 24 15.27 -11.25 35.43
C LEU A 24 13.84 -11.73 35.70
N LEU A 25 13.03 -10.86 36.28
CA LEU A 25 11.58 -11.04 36.40
C LEU A 25 10.86 -10.65 35.11
N GLY A 26 11.36 -9.63 34.41
CA GLY A 26 10.81 -9.13 33.16
C GLY A 26 11.80 -8.24 32.42
N LEU A 27 11.53 -8.00 31.15
CA LEU A 27 12.38 -7.20 30.27
C LEU A 27 11.49 -6.40 29.32
N ASP A 28 11.54 -5.07 29.41
CA ASP A 28 10.94 -4.19 28.42
C ASP A 28 12.02 -3.72 27.45
N VAL A 29 11.84 -4.05 26.17
CA VAL A 29 12.77 -3.69 25.10
C VAL A 29 12.12 -2.64 24.21
N PRO A 30 12.45 -1.35 24.36
CA PRO A 30 12.00 -0.33 23.43
C PRO A 30 12.64 -0.58 22.06
N ILE A 31 11.85 -0.44 21.01
CA ILE A 31 12.31 -0.61 19.62
C ILE A 31 11.91 0.60 18.79
N LEU A 32 12.80 1.02 17.90
CA LEU A 32 12.53 2.02 16.87
C LEU A 32 13.02 1.49 15.53
N LEU A 33 12.09 0.92 14.77
CA LEU A 33 12.38 0.26 13.51
C LEU A 33 12.06 1.19 12.33
N PRO A 34 13.07 1.68 11.57
CA PRO A 34 12.79 2.36 10.31
C PRO A 34 12.17 1.38 9.32
N LEU A 35 11.11 1.80 8.66
CA LEU A 35 10.54 1.05 7.54
C LEU A 35 11.37 1.36 6.28
N PRO A 36 11.81 0.33 5.54
CA PRO A 36 12.59 0.56 4.32
C PRO A 36 11.70 1.22 3.26
N LYS A 37 12.28 2.10 2.44
CA LYS A 37 11.54 2.79 1.37
C LYS A 37 10.95 1.83 0.32
N SER A 38 11.52 0.63 0.20
CA SER A 38 11.02 -0.41 -0.69
C SER A 38 9.94 -1.30 -0.07
N ILE A 39 9.46 -0.97 1.14
CA ILE A 39 8.38 -1.72 1.77
C ILE A 39 7.13 -1.63 0.90
N THR A 40 6.41 -2.73 0.81
CA THR A 40 5.09 -2.76 0.19
C THR A 40 4.01 -2.64 1.25
N LEU A 41 2.85 -2.15 0.89
CA LEU A 41 1.69 -2.17 1.76
C LEU A 41 1.19 -3.60 2.03
N SER A 42 0.59 -3.83 3.19
CA SER A 42 -0.17 -5.04 3.50
C SER A 42 -1.52 -5.03 2.76
N GLY A 43 -1.92 -6.13 2.15
CA GLY A 43 -3.14 -6.16 1.35
C GLY A 43 -3.56 -7.56 0.91
N TYR A 44 -4.85 -7.71 0.63
CA TYR A 44 -5.43 -8.90 0.02
C TYR A 44 -5.99 -8.55 -1.37
N PHE A 45 -5.60 -9.35 -2.37
CA PHE A 45 -5.88 -9.12 -3.78
C PHE A 45 -6.80 -10.26 -4.29
N PRO A 46 -8.13 -10.06 -4.25
CA PRO A 46 -9.10 -11.15 -4.43
C PRO A 46 -9.02 -11.80 -5.81
N ASN A 47 -8.83 -11.01 -6.87
CA ASN A 47 -8.75 -11.48 -8.26
C ASN A 47 -7.62 -12.50 -8.50
N TRP A 48 -6.57 -12.45 -7.68
CA TRP A 48 -5.39 -13.29 -7.81
C TRP A 48 -5.22 -14.25 -6.64
N ASN A 49 -6.13 -14.22 -5.67
CA ASN A 49 -6.02 -14.88 -4.37
C ASN A 49 -4.61 -14.70 -3.75
N ALA A 50 -4.07 -13.48 -3.87
CA ALA A 50 -2.74 -13.13 -3.39
C ALA A 50 -2.84 -12.24 -2.16
N SER A 51 -1.85 -12.30 -1.29
CA SER A 51 -1.75 -11.40 -0.13
C SER A 51 -0.33 -10.96 0.13
N THR A 52 -0.19 -9.79 0.72
CA THR A 52 1.04 -9.29 1.33
C THR A 52 0.76 -9.05 2.80
N VAL A 53 1.51 -9.72 3.67
CA VAL A 53 1.40 -9.64 5.12
C VAL A 53 2.77 -9.34 5.71
N HIS A 54 2.80 -8.53 6.77
CA HIS A 54 4.03 -8.16 7.47
C HIS A 54 3.94 -8.63 8.91
N TYR A 55 5.07 -9.10 9.44
CA TYR A 55 5.18 -9.57 10.81
C TYR A 55 6.38 -8.90 11.48
N LEU A 56 6.23 -8.52 12.74
CA LEU A 56 7.34 -8.32 13.66
C LEU A 56 7.68 -9.67 14.27
N CYS A 57 8.88 -10.16 13.95
CA CYS A 57 9.38 -11.41 14.50
C CYS A 57 10.29 -11.09 15.69
N VAL A 58 9.95 -11.61 16.86
CA VAL A 58 10.77 -11.50 18.06
C VAL A 58 11.39 -12.86 18.33
N ARG A 59 12.72 -12.92 18.32
CA ARG A 59 13.45 -14.14 18.65
C ARG A 59 14.08 -13.98 20.03
N PHE A 60 13.72 -14.87 20.94
CA PHE A 60 14.30 -14.96 22.26
C PHE A 60 15.24 -16.16 22.32
N THR A 61 16.41 -15.97 22.91
CA THR A 61 17.37 -17.02 23.22
C THR A 61 17.69 -16.93 24.70
N GLY A 62 17.52 -18.04 25.43
CA GLY A 62 17.73 -18.10 26.87
C GLY A 62 18.32 -19.43 27.29
N GLY A 63 18.87 -19.48 28.49
CA GLY A 63 19.52 -20.67 29.04
C GLY A 63 20.44 -20.28 30.19
N THR A 64 20.82 -21.24 31.04
CA THR A 64 21.78 -21.01 32.13
C THR A 64 23.19 -21.45 31.79
N SER A 65 23.34 -22.24 30.72
CA SER A 65 24.61 -22.72 30.16
C SER A 65 24.43 -23.05 28.67
N ALA A 66 25.54 -23.25 27.95
CA ALA A 66 25.49 -23.64 26.54
C ALA A 66 24.72 -24.96 26.27
N HIS A 67 24.62 -25.84 27.27
CA HIS A 67 23.87 -27.11 27.15
C HIS A 67 22.37 -26.95 27.40
N THR A 68 21.96 -25.85 28.02
CA THR A 68 20.56 -25.56 28.38
C THR A 68 20.01 -24.37 27.59
N GLU A 69 20.71 -23.97 26.53
CA GLU A 69 20.28 -22.90 25.63
C GLU A 69 19.09 -23.37 24.78
N PHE A 70 18.05 -22.56 24.75
CA PHE A 70 16.89 -22.74 23.90
C PHE A 70 16.58 -21.42 23.17
N SER A 71 15.86 -21.53 22.07
CA SER A 71 15.40 -20.37 21.31
C SER A 71 13.98 -20.58 20.82
N PHE A 72 13.17 -19.55 20.90
CA PHE A 72 11.86 -19.52 20.25
C PHE A 72 11.67 -18.20 19.49
N GLU A 73 10.79 -18.25 18.50
CA GLU A 73 10.43 -17.09 17.68
C GLU A 73 8.92 -16.90 17.78
N GLU A 74 8.51 -15.68 18.13
CA GLU A 74 7.11 -15.26 18.16
C GLU A 74 6.87 -14.24 17.05
N LYS A 75 5.75 -14.35 16.33
CA LYS A 75 5.41 -13.48 15.19
C LYS A 75 4.16 -12.66 15.50
N PHE A 76 4.28 -11.33 15.43
CA PHE A 76 3.19 -10.39 15.61
C PHE A 76 2.80 -9.75 14.27
N PRO A 77 1.56 -9.90 13.79
CA PRO A 77 1.13 -9.31 12.52
C PRO A 77 1.04 -7.78 12.62
N ILE A 78 1.63 -7.07 11.65
CA ILE A 78 1.62 -5.61 11.58
C ILE A 78 0.99 -5.15 10.26
N PRO A 79 -0.11 -4.39 10.29
CA PRO A 79 -0.68 -3.79 9.08
C PRO A 79 0.16 -2.61 8.60
N ILE A 80 0.73 -2.71 7.40
CA ILE A 80 1.43 -1.60 6.73
C ILE A 80 0.48 -0.95 5.73
N LYS A 81 0.20 0.34 5.89
CA LYS A 81 -0.56 1.15 4.93
C LYS A 81 0.38 2.16 4.29
N MET A 82 0.26 2.36 2.98
CA MET A 82 0.99 3.39 2.25
C MET A 82 -0.01 4.37 1.62
N TYR A 83 0.43 5.61 1.51
CA TYR A 83 -0.39 6.74 1.06
C TYR A 83 0.26 7.46 -0.13
N ASP A 84 1.04 6.75 -0.93
CA ASP A 84 1.79 7.23 -2.09
C ASP A 84 0.91 7.34 -3.36
N THR A 85 -0.23 6.66 -3.37
CA THR A 85 -1.17 6.61 -4.50
C THR A 85 -2.42 7.48 -4.33
N LEU A 86 -2.50 8.34 -3.31
CA LEU A 86 -3.72 9.12 -3.02
C LEU A 86 -4.18 9.96 -4.25
N PRO A 87 -5.46 9.85 -4.69
CA PRO A 87 -6.04 10.60 -5.82
C PRO A 87 -6.01 12.14 -5.74
N LEU A 88 -5.47 12.72 -4.67
CA LEU A 88 -5.34 14.16 -4.46
C LEU A 88 -3.97 14.72 -4.78
N TYR A 89 -2.94 13.88 -4.92
CA TYR A 89 -1.63 14.41 -5.22
C TYR A 89 -1.61 15.06 -6.58
N ARG A 90 -0.87 16.17 -6.67
CA ARG A 90 -0.74 16.96 -7.90
C ARG A 90 -0.35 16.10 -9.09
N GLN A 91 0.62 15.18 -8.90
CA GLN A 91 1.10 14.28 -9.96
C GLN A 91 -0.02 13.44 -10.61
N PHE A 92 -1.13 13.22 -9.89
CA PHE A 92 -2.27 12.45 -10.39
C PHE A 92 -3.42 13.32 -10.90
N ASN A 93 -3.37 14.64 -10.67
CA ASN A 93 -4.37 15.60 -11.14
C ASN A 93 -3.87 16.42 -12.35
N GLU A 94 -2.68 16.11 -12.85
CA GLU A 94 -2.20 16.59 -14.15
C GLU A 94 -2.70 15.62 -15.24
N PRO A 95 -3.45 16.11 -16.25
CA PRO A 95 -4.01 15.24 -17.28
C PRO A 95 -2.94 14.45 -18.03
N VAL A 96 -3.15 13.14 -18.15
CA VAL A 96 -2.35 12.27 -19.00
C VAL A 96 -2.91 12.34 -20.40
N VAL A 97 -2.16 12.96 -21.31
CA VAL A 97 -2.52 13.10 -22.72
C VAL A 97 -1.60 12.22 -23.55
N GLU A 98 -2.19 11.40 -24.43
CA GLU A 98 -1.45 10.49 -25.30
C GLU A 98 -2.00 10.57 -26.71
N GLN A 99 -1.11 10.78 -27.68
CA GLN A 99 -1.47 10.90 -29.09
C GLN A 99 -0.77 9.79 -29.88
N ARG A 100 -1.54 9.04 -30.66
CA ARG A 100 -1.04 7.89 -31.41
C ARG A 100 -1.61 7.87 -32.84
N PRO A 101 -0.75 7.94 -33.88
CA PRO A 101 -1.21 7.69 -35.24
C PRO A 101 -1.49 6.19 -35.46
N SER A 102 -2.40 5.90 -36.38
CA SER A 102 -2.60 4.53 -36.89
C SER A 102 -1.33 4.02 -37.56
N ALA A 103 -1.16 2.70 -37.66
CA ALA A 103 0.03 2.11 -38.27
C ALA A 103 0.27 2.53 -39.74
N ASP A 104 -0.79 2.92 -40.45
CA ASP A 104 -0.71 3.49 -41.81
C ASP A 104 -0.70 5.03 -41.84
N ASN A 105 -0.54 5.68 -40.67
CA ASN A 105 -0.51 7.12 -40.43
C ASN A 105 -1.72 7.90 -40.94
N GLN A 106 -2.85 7.23 -41.20
CA GLN A 106 -4.06 7.83 -41.77
C GLN A 106 -4.93 8.52 -40.73
N VAL A 107 -5.00 7.94 -39.52
CA VAL A 107 -5.87 8.36 -38.43
C VAL A 107 -5.01 8.69 -37.23
N LEU A 108 -5.45 9.64 -36.42
CA LEU A 108 -4.84 10.09 -35.20
C LEU A 108 -5.82 9.85 -34.06
N VAL A 109 -5.36 9.19 -33.00
CA VAL A 109 -6.13 8.91 -31.80
C VAL A 109 -5.50 9.70 -30.65
N ASP A 110 -6.23 10.68 -30.13
CA ASP A 110 -5.84 11.47 -28.97
C ASP A 110 -6.64 10.99 -27.77
N LEU A 111 -5.95 10.65 -26.69
CA LEU A 111 -6.52 10.27 -25.41
C LEU A 111 -6.21 11.34 -24.37
N GLU A 112 -7.17 11.64 -23.53
CA GLU A 112 -7.02 12.55 -22.40
C GLU A 112 -7.68 11.93 -21.17
N LEU A 113 -6.85 11.61 -20.18
CA LEU A 113 -7.22 11.10 -18.87
C LEU A 113 -6.95 12.20 -17.83
N PRO A 114 -7.96 12.92 -17.32
CA PRO A 114 -7.75 14.08 -16.44
C PRO A 114 -7.11 13.73 -15.11
N ILE A 115 -7.42 12.54 -14.59
CA ILE A 115 -6.95 12.04 -13.31
C ILE A 115 -6.37 10.64 -13.51
N SER A 116 -5.11 10.45 -13.12
CA SER A 116 -4.37 9.19 -13.34
C SER A 116 -4.28 8.29 -12.11
N SER A 117 -4.81 8.71 -10.96
CA SER A 117 -5.03 7.86 -9.78
C SER A 117 -6.49 7.86 -9.34
N LEU A 118 -7.09 6.68 -9.20
CA LEU A 118 -8.48 6.50 -8.79
C LEU A 118 -8.60 5.45 -7.69
N GLY A 119 -9.43 5.72 -6.70
CA GLY A 119 -9.80 4.79 -5.64
C GLY A 119 -11.19 4.17 -5.84
N PRO A 120 -11.65 3.40 -4.85
CA PRO A 120 -13.01 2.86 -4.83
C PRO A 120 -14.07 3.95 -4.99
N SER A 121 -15.11 3.74 -5.79
CA SER A 121 -16.19 4.72 -6.00
C SER A 121 -15.81 6.08 -6.64
N ASP A 122 -14.54 6.35 -6.93
CA ASP A 122 -14.15 7.55 -7.68
C ASP A 122 -14.70 7.50 -9.12
N GLN A 123 -14.96 8.66 -9.71
CA GLN A 123 -15.44 8.74 -11.09
C GLN A 123 -14.27 8.61 -12.07
N PHE A 124 -14.35 7.62 -12.96
CA PHE A 124 -13.46 7.51 -14.11
C PHE A 124 -13.98 8.40 -15.25
N HIS A 125 -13.07 9.13 -15.90
CA HIS A 125 -13.36 9.93 -17.09
C HIS A 125 -12.23 9.80 -18.11
N LEU A 126 -12.54 9.36 -19.32
CA LEU A 126 -11.59 9.30 -20.44
C LEU A 126 -12.20 9.94 -21.67
N ARG A 127 -11.51 10.93 -22.23
CA ARG A 127 -11.85 11.52 -23.51
C ARG A 127 -10.98 10.91 -24.62
N VAL A 128 -11.63 10.45 -25.69
CA VAL A 128 -11.01 9.84 -26.86
C VAL A 128 -11.43 10.64 -28.08
N LYS A 129 -10.48 11.34 -28.72
CA LYS A 129 -10.70 12.04 -29.99
C LYS A 129 -10.04 11.25 -31.11
N ILE A 130 -10.78 11.00 -32.19
CA ILE A 130 -10.32 10.25 -33.35
C ILE A 130 -10.50 11.14 -34.57
N ALA A 131 -9.40 11.51 -35.22
CA ALA A 131 -9.42 12.41 -36.37
C ALA A 131 -8.56 11.86 -37.50
N GLY A 132 -8.83 12.26 -38.74
CA GLY A 132 -7.89 12.01 -39.82
C GLY A 132 -6.58 12.75 -39.55
N ASN A 133 -5.44 12.10 -39.73
CA ASN A 133 -4.13 12.69 -39.44
C ASN A 133 -3.88 13.89 -40.37
N PRO A 134 -3.77 15.13 -39.86
CA PRO A 134 -3.57 16.33 -40.68
C PRO A 134 -2.22 16.34 -41.38
N LEU A 135 -1.22 15.64 -40.83
CA LEU A 135 0.13 15.58 -41.40
C LEU A 135 0.25 14.58 -42.55
N HIS A 136 -0.79 13.80 -42.83
CA HIS A 136 -0.77 12.78 -43.87
C HIS A 136 -1.50 13.25 -45.15
N ASN A 137 -0.75 13.75 -46.12
CA ASN A 137 -1.29 14.37 -47.35
C ASN A 137 -2.01 13.39 -48.30
N LYS A 138 -1.69 12.09 -48.28
CA LYS A 138 -2.33 11.08 -49.15
C LYS A 138 -3.39 10.28 -48.39
N ARG A 139 -4.46 10.94 -47.92
CA ARG A 139 -5.51 10.25 -47.16
C ARG A 139 -6.26 9.23 -48.02
N LYS A 140 -6.44 8.03 -47.48
CA LYS A 140 -7.32 7.02 -48.09
C LYS A 140 -8.75 7.56 -48.12
N LYS A 141 -9.42 7.35 -49.26
CA LYS A 141 -10.83 7.68 -49.41
C LYS A 141 -11.67 6.72 -48.56
N ASN A 142 -12.76 7.22 -47.98
CA ASN A 142 -13.75 6.42 -47.25
C ASN A 142 -13.24 5.71 -45.99
N LEU A 143 -12.30 6.32 -45.25
CA LEU A 143 -11.97 5.86 -43.89
C LEU A 143 -13.22 5.98 -43.00
N ARG A 144 -13.68 4.86 -42.45
CA ARG A 144 -14.87 4.83 -41.56
C ARG A 144 -14.50 4.27 -40.20
N LEU A 145 -14.93 4.96 -39.15
CA LEU A 145 -14.80 4.48 -37.78
C LEU A 145 -15.90 3.45 -37.51
N LYS A 146 -15.51 2.24 -37.13
CA LYS A 146 -16.44 1.13 -36.86
C LYS A 146 -16.70 0.91 -35.39
N LEU A 147 -15.66 0.83 -34.57
CA LEU A 147 -15.80 0.60 -33.14
C LEU A 147 -14.77 1.40 -32.38
N VAL A 148 -15.17 1.89 -31.21
CA VAL A 148 -14.25 2.41 -30.18
C VAL A 148 -14.51 1.62 -28.90
N THR A 149 -13.53 0.83 -28.48
CA THR A 149 -13.62 0.01 -27.27
C THR A 149 -12.60 0.50 -26.24
N MET A 150 -13.06 0.84 -25.03
CA MET A 150 -12.22 1.07 -23.86
C MET A 150 -12.21 -0.19 -23.00
N GLN A 151 -11.03 -0.63 -22.55
CA GLN A 151 -10.86 -1.73 -21.62
C GLN A 151 -10.05 -1.27 -20.42
N LEU A 152 -10.53 -1.56 -19.22
CA LEU A 152 -9.73 -1.47 -17.99
C LEU A 152 -9.19 -2.87 -17.69
N LYS A 153 -7.87 -3.00 -17.66
CA LYS A 153 -7.18 -4.25 -17.35
C LYS A 153 -6.34 -4.12 -16.09
N GLU A 154 -6.26 -5.22 -15.37
CA GLU A 154 -5.35 -5.45 -14.26
C GLU A 154 -4.28 -6.46 -14.70
N HIS A 155 -3.02 -6.12 -14.52
CA HIS A 155 -1.86 -6.91 -14.89
C HIS A 155 -1.12 -7.37 -13.65
N MET A 156 -1.07 -8.68 -13.45
CA MET A 156 -0.32 -9.34 -12.39
C MET A 156 0.99 -9.88 -12.95
N GLN A 157 2.09 -9.53 -12.30
CA GLN A 157 3.42 -10.03 -12.61
C GLN A 157 4.06 -10.56 -11.34
N GLY A 158 4.26 -11.89 -11.26
CA GLY A 158 5.06 -12.52 -10.22
C GLY A 158 6.54 -12.58 -10.63
N PHE A 159 7.44 -12.25 -9.70
CA PHE A 159 8.88 -12.25 -9.96
C PHE A 159 9.61 -13.49 -9.44
N ASP A 160 8.86 -14.42 -8.84
CA ASP A 160 9.45 -15.50 -8.07
C ASP A 160 8.78 -16.86 -8.38
N SER A 161 9.55 -17.95 -8.18
CA SER A 161 9.07 -19.31 -8.45
C SER A 161 7.85 -19.62 -7.58
N GLY A 162 6.68 -19.78 -8.21
CA GLY A 162 5.40 -20.04 -7.55
C GLY A 162 4.30 -19.01 -7.82
N LEU A 163 4.63 -17.86 -8.41
CA LEU A 163 3.66 -16.87 -8.86
C LEU A 163 3.56 -16.84 -10.40
N PRO A 164 2.38 -16.54 -10.98
CA PRO A 164 2.25 -16.44 -12.43
C PRO A 164 3.23 -15.41 -13.02
N PRO A 165 3.96 -15.73 -14.10
CA PRO A 165 5.02 -14.84 -14.62
C PRO A 165 4.44 -13.53 -15.16
N LYS A 166 3.33 -13.60 -15.90
CA LYS A 166 2.51 -12.44 -16.27
C LYS A 166 1.10 -12.94 -16.59
N ARG A 167 0.09 -12.37 -15.96
CA ARG A 167 -1.32 -12.59 -16.29
C ARG A 167 -2.04 -11.27 -16.37
N GLU A 168 -3.07 -11.23 -17.21
CA GLU A 168 -3.96 -10.08 -17.32
C GLU A 168 -5.39 -10.51 -17.01
N LEU A 169 -6.11 -9.62 -16.34
CA LEU A 169 -7.53 -9.73 -16.08
C LEU A 169 -8.22 -8.49 -16.64
N LYS A 170 -9.27 -8.70 -17.42
CA LYS A 170 -10.10 -7.59 -17.90
C LYS A 170 -11.17 -7.29 -16.87
N LEU A 171 -11.08 -6.13 -16.23
CA LEU A 171 -12.05 -5.68 -15.23
C LEU A 171 -13.29 -5.07 -15.88
N ARG A 172 -13.10 -4.35 -16.99
CA ARG A 172 -14.20 -3.71 -17.72
C ARG A 172 -13.91 -3.61 -19.21
N SER A 173 -14.97 -3.60 -20.04
CA SER A 173 -14.89 -3.40 -21.48
C SER A 173 -16.15 -2.70 -21.99
N ASP A 174 -16.04 -1.43 -22.38
CA ASP A 174 -17.16 -0.67 -22.92
C ASP A 174 -16.87 -0.39 -24.41
N THR A 175 -17.81 -0.75 -25.27
CA THR A 175 -17.68 -0.59 -26.74
C THR A 175 -18.75 0.33 -27.26
N ARG A 176 -18.35 1.28 -28.11
CA ARG A 176 -19.23 2.16 -28.86
C ARG A 176 -19.18 1.77 -30.33
N GLU A 177 -20.33 1.36 -30.85
CA GLU A 177 -20.48 1.16 -32.29
C GLU A 177 -20.56 2.51 -32.99
N CYS A 178 -19.84 2.62 -34.10
CA CYS A 178 -19.74 3.82 -34.90
C CYS A 178 -19.97 3.43 -36.36
N ASP A 179 -20.62 4.31 -37.13
CA ASP A 179 -20.66 4.17 -38.60
C ASP A 179 -20.44 5.52 -39.28
N GLY A 180 -19.50 6.30 -38.73
CA GLY A 180 -19.14 7.63 -39.21
C GLY A 180 -17.94 7.61 -40.16
N LEU A 181 -17.93 8.51 -41.14
CA LEU A 181 -16.70 8.85 -41.88
C LEU A 181 -15.74 9.58 -40.94
N ILE A 182 -14.45 9.26 -41.02
CA ILE A 182 -13.42 9.94 -40.24
C ILE A 182 -13.03 11.22 -40.98
N THR A 183 -13.39 12.37 -40.39
CA THR A 183 -13.10 13.71 -40.92
C THR A 183 -11.82 14.30 -40.31
N ALA A 184 -11.37 15.47 -40.80
CA ALA A 184 -10.24 16.19 -40.23
C ALA A 184 -10.55 16.78 -38.84
N ASP A 185 -11.80 17.20 -38.60
CA ASP A 185 -12.23 17.74 -37.30
C ASP A 185 -12.29 16.64 -36.21
N GLY A 186 -12.53 15.41 -36.65
CA GLY A 186 -12.59 14.21 -35.84
C GLY A 186 -13.91 14.02 -35.08
N SER A 187 -14.02 12.88 -34.40
CA SER A 187 -15.12 12.55 -33.50
C SER A 187 -14.59 12.36 -32.08
N THR A 188 -15.36 12.80 -31.09
CA THR A 188 -15.01 12.66 -29.67
C THR A 188 -15.94 11.66 -29.00
N HIS A 189 -15.35 10.73 -28.24
CA HIS A 189 -16.04 9.72 -27.44
C HIS A 189 -15.56 9.85 -25.99
N ILE A 190 -16.50 9.85 -25.05
CA ILE A 190 -16.22 10.03 -23.62
C ILE A 190 -16.63 8.76 -22.89
N PHE A 191 -15.72 8.11 -22.17
CA PHE A 191 -16.03 6.97 -21.32
C PHE A 191 -16.06 7.41 -19.86
N GLU A 192 -17.19 7.21 -19.20
CA GLU A 192 -17.41 7.61 -17.80
C GLU A 192 -18.11 6.49 -17.05
N PHE A 193 -17.63 6.19 -15.84
CA PHE A 193 -18.24 5.23 -14.92
C PHE A 193 -17.64 5.36 -13.51
N PRO A 194 -18.37 4.99 -12.45
CA PRO A 194 -17.78 4.84 -11.13
C PRO A 194 -16.81 3.65 -11.10
N PHE A 195 -15.63 3.84 -10.52
CA PHE A 195 -14.57 2.84 -10.49
C PHE A 195 -15.05 1.52 -9.82
N PRO A 196 -14.73 0.34 -10.37
CA PRO A 196 -15.44 -0.91 -10.09
C PRO A 196 -15.09 -1.58 -8.74
N PHE A 197 -14.65 -0.80 -7.75
CA PHE A 197 -14.40 -1.28 -6.39
C PHE A 197 -15.24 -0.51 -5.38
N THR A 198 -15.72 -1.23 -4.38
CA THR A 198 -16.37 -0.68 -3.19
C THR A 198 -15.54 -1.03 -1.96
N ASN A 199 -15.40 -0.09 -1.03
CA ASN A 199 -14.82 -0.36 0.27
C ASN A 199 -15.54 0.47 1.33
N ASP A 200 -16.44 -0.19 2.05
CA ASP A 200 -17.29 0.49 3.04
C ASP A 200 -16.52 1.01 4.26
N PHE A 201 -15.32 0.49 4.53
CA PHE A 201 -14.49 0.95 5.64
C PHE A 201 -13.90 2.33 5.38
N LEU A 202 -13.91 2.81 4.13
CA LEU A 202 -13.43 4.15 3.78
C LEU A 202 -14.29 5.26 4.39
N ARG A 203 -15.57 5.00 4.70
CA ARG A 203 -16.44 5.96 5.39
C ARG A 203 -15.86 6.48 6.72
N HIS A 204 -15.00 5.71 7.37
CA HIS A 204 -14.34 6.12 8.62
C HIS A 204 -13.28 7.22 8.43
N PHE A 205 -12.90 7.52 7.19
CA PHE A 205 -12.06 8.66 6.85
C PHE A 205 -12.88 9.83 6.32
N SER A 206 -14.21 9.77 6.37
CA SER A 206 -15.04 10.91 5.98
C SER A 206 -15.09 11.95 7.11
N ILE A 207 -14.97 13.22 6.73
CA ILE A 207 -14.81 14.38 7.63
C ILE A 207 -15.98 14.52 8.63
N SER A 208 -17.14 13.89 8.38
CA SER A 208 -18.31 13.98 9.26
C SER A 208 -18.12 13.41 10.67
N ASP A 209 -17.12 12.53 10.88
CA ASP A 209 -16.81 11.98 12.22
C ASP A 209 -15.75 12.82 12.97
N ALA A 210 -15.18 13.87 12.36
CA ALA A 210 -14.11 14.69 12.95
C ALA A 210 -14.61 15.81 13.90
N THR A 211 -15.92 15.88 14.17
CA THR A 211 -16.53 16.89 15.06
C THR A 211 -16.42 16.56 16.56
N GLU A 212 -15.84 15.42 16.94
CA GLU A 212 -15.50 15.16 18.34
C GLU A 212 -14.15 15.81 18.68
N SER A 213 -14.20 16.80 19.56
CA SER A 213 -13.03 17.50 20.12
C SER A 213 -11.96 16.53 20.61
N TYR A 214 -10.77 16.62 20.01
CA TYR A 214 -9.55 15.95 20.46
C TYR A 214 -9.15 16.49 21.84
N THR A 215 -9.64 15.85 22.90
CA THR A 215 -9.01 15.91 24.22
C THR A 215 -8.07 14.72 24.32
N ASP A 216 -6.78 15.06 24.41
CA ASP A 216 -5.63 14.39 25.03
C ASP A 216 -5.65 12.85 25.20
N GLU A 217 -4.49 12.26 24.90
CA GLU A 217 -4.15 10.82 24.80
C GLU A 217 -4.27 10.20 23.40
N LEU A 218 -3.10 9.80 22.87
CA LEU A 218 -2.84 9.02 21.66
C LEU A 218 -3.35 7.58 21.75
N THR A 219 -4.55 7.39 22.28
CA THR A 219 -5.23 6.10 22.32
C THR A 219 -5.99 5.96 21.02
N VAL A 220 -5.48 5.12 20.12
CA VAL A 220 -6.25 4.64 18.96
C VAL A 220 -7.56 4.07 19.51
N LYS A 221 -8.67 4.83 19.44
CA LYS A 221 -9.96 4.48 20.08
C LYS A 221 -10.58 3.17 19.56
N PHE A 222 -10.00 2.55 18.54
CA PHE A 222 -10.48 1.29 18.00
C PHE A 222 -9.32 0.30 17.80
N PRO A 223 -9.14 -0.69 18.68
CA PRO A 223 -8.27 -1.83 18.38
C PRO A 223 -8.76 -2.49 17.10
N SER A 224 -7.83 -2.73 16.17
CA SER A 224 -8.04 -3.43 14.89
C SER A 224 -8.75 -4.79 15.05
N ALA A 225 -8.73 -5.37 16.25
CA ALA A 225 -9.35 -6.64 16.60
C ALA A 225 -10.89 -6.64 16.54
N THR A 226 -11.58 -5.51 16.68
CA THR A 226 -13.06 -5.47 16.71
C THR A 226 -13.69 -5.32 15.31
N PHE A 227 -12.89 -5.04 14.27
CA PHE A 227 -13.38 -4.74 12.91
C PHE A 227 -13.81 -5.98 12.10
N ASN A 228 -13.51 -7.19 12.57
CA ASN A 228 -13.69 -8.43 11.78
C ASN A 228 -15.07 -9.09 11.88
N LYS A 229 -16.03 -8.53 12.63
CA LYS A 229 -17.29 -9.24 12.92
C LYS A 229 -18.47 -8.89 12.00
N ASN A 230 -18.39 -7.88 11.14
CA ASN A 230 -19.55 -7.46 10.33
C ASN A 230 -19.20 -7.14 8.88
N ARG A 231 -19.20 -8.18 8.05
CA ARG A 231 -19.58 -8.27 6.61
C ARG A 231 -18.84 -9.47 6.03
N ASN A 232 -19.39 -10.07 4.97
CA ASN A 232 -18.89 -11.27 4.29
C ASN A 232 -17.48 -11.08 3.68
N LEU A 233 -16.47 -10.78 4.48
CA LEU A 233 -15.09 -10.89 4.06
C LEU A 233 -14.74 -12.37 4.05
N SER A 234 -14.25 -12.85 2.89
CA SER A 234 -13.44 -14.05 2.85
C SER A 234 -12.38 -13.97 3.94
N LYS A 235 -11.99 -15.11 4.52
CA LYS A 235 -11.03 -15.19 5.64
C LYS A 235 -9.75 -14.40 5.30
N VAL A 236 -9.69 -13.13 5.70
CA VAL A 236 -8.57 -12.24 5.38
C VAL A 236 -7.40 -12.66 6.28
N PRO A 237 -6.18 -12.81 5.72
CA PRO A 237 -5.01 -13.10 6.53
C PRO A 237 -4.81 -12.06 7.64
N GLU A 238 -4.39 -12.53 8.80
CA GLU A 238 -4.08 -11.65 9.92
C GLU A 238 -2.98 -10.64 9.52
N GLY A 239 -3.14 -9.37 9.92
CA GLY A 239 -2.22 -8.28 9.54
C GLY A 239 -2.54 -7.58 8.21
N VAL A 240 -3.58 -7.99 7.48
CA VAL A 240 -4.11 -7.21 6.35
C VAL A 240 -5.10 -6.16 6.87
N PRO A 241 -4.93 -4.86 6.53
CA PRO A 241 -5.92 -3.84 6.86
C PRO A 241 -7.23 -4.05 6.10
N VAL A 242 -8.36 -3.85 6.76
CA VAL A 242 -9.72 -3.93 6.15
C VAL A 242 -9.95 -2.94 5.00
N THR A 243 -9.14 -1.89 4.92
CA THR A 243 -9.18 -0.91 3.82
C THR A 243 -8.41 -1.37 2.57
N HIS A 244 -7.69 -2.50 2.65
CA HIS A 244 -6.80 -3.04 1.61
C HIS A 244 -7.22 -4.47 1.23
N THR A 245 -8.52 -4.68 1.01
CA THR A 245 -9.10 -5.98 0.67
C THR A 245 -9.66 -6.02 -0.76
N GLN A 246 -9.18 -5.11 -1.61
CA GLN A 246 -9.56 -4.93 -3.00
C GLN A 246 -8.31 -4.87 -3.90
N GLY A 247 -8.51 -4.84 -5.22
CA GLY A 247 -7.43 -4.57 -6.16
C GLY A 247 -6.98 -3.10 -6.08
N PHE A 248 -5.67 -2.88 -5.94
CA PHE A 248 -5.04 -1.58 -6.07
C PHE A 248 -3.60 -1.74 -6.56
N THR A 249 -2.99 -0.66 -7.05
CA THR A 249 -1.65 -0.69 -7.59
C THR A 249 -0.65 -1.03 -6.50
N THR A 250 0.12 -2.10 -6.70
CA THR A 250 1.23 -2.47 -5.81
C THR A 250 2.44 -2.86 -6.64
N ILE A 251 3.62 -2.37 -6.25
CA ILE A 251 4.88 -2.70 -6.90
C ILE A 251 5.80 -3.27 -5.82
N GLY A 252 5.85 -4.60 -5.77
CA GLY A 252 6.64 -5.32 -4.77
C GLY A 252 7.74 -6.18 -5.36
N ARG A 253 8.59 -6.69 -4.47
CA ARG A 253 9.65 -7.67 -4.79
C ARG A 253 9.09 -9.04 -5.17
N LEU A 254 7.96 -9.43 -4.56
CA LEU A 254 7.28 -10.71 -4.81
C LEU A 254 6.45 -10.67 -6.10
N PHE A 255 5.60 -9.66 -6.21
CA PHE A 255 4.76 -9.42 -7.37
C PHE A 255 4.44 -7.94 -7.52
N SER A 256 3.95 -7.59 -8.70
CA SER A 256 3.35 -6.29 -8.99
C SER A 256 1.93 -6.47 -9.54
N LEU A 257 1.05 -5.56 -9.15
CA LEU A 257 -0.25 -5.33 -9.79
C LEU A 257 -0.26 -3.94 -10.39
N ARG A 258 -0.50 -3.87 -11.69
CA ARG A 258 -0.58 -2.62 -12.45
C ARG A 258 -1.91 -2.55 -13.20
N TYR A 259 -2.40 -1.35 -13.43
CA TYR A 259 -3.65 -1.15 -14.17
C TYR A 259 -3.35 -0.36 -15.43
N GLU A 260 -4.08 -0.71 -16.48
CA GLU A 260 -3.92 -0.10 -17.78
C GLU A 260 -5.30 0.13 -18.40
N ILE A 261 -5.45 1.29 -19.01
CA ILE A 261 -6.57 1.62 -19.89
C ILE A 261 -6.12 1.36 -21.32
N ILE A 262 -6.89 0.55 -22.02
CA ILE A 262 -6.61 0.18 -23.40
C ILE A 262 -7.76 0.65 -24.27
N VAL A 263 -7.45 1.52 -25.24
CA VAL A 263 -8.42 2.02 -26.21
C VAL A 263 -8.13 1.37 -27.56
N LYS A 264 -9.09 0.60 -28.06
CA LYS A 264 -9.06 -0.07 -29.36
C LYS A 264 -9.98 0.64 -30.33
N VAL A 265 -9.43 1.09 -31.44
CA VAL A 265 -10.13 1.80 -32.51
C VAL A 265 -10.13 0.92 -33.75
N LYS A 266 -11.32 0.46 -34.16
CA LYS A 266 -11.49 -0.31 -35.40
C LYS A 266 -11.86 0.60 -36.57
N ILE A 267 -11.11 0.49 -37.65
CA ILE A 267 -11.22 1.40 -38.80
C ILE A 267 -11.42 0.58 -40.07
N SER A 268 -12.51 0.82 -40.78
CA SER A 268 -12.70 0.27 -42.13
C SER A 268 -11.86 1.03 -43.15
N HIS A 269 -11.29 0.28 -44.09
CA HIS A 269 -10.38 0.79 -45.13
C HIS A 269 -9.08 1.43 -44.59
N GLY A 270 -8.79 1.25 -43.30
CA GLY A 270 -7.57 1.70 -42.62
C GLY A 270 -6.93 0.58 -41.80
N LYS A 271 -5.95 0.93 -40.98
CA LYS A 271 -5.38 0.03 -39.96
C LYS A 271 -5.98 0.34 -38.59
N ASP A 272 -6.45 -0.70 -37.91
CA ASP A 272 -6.87 -0.62 -36.51
C ASP A 272 -5.73 -0.08 -35.64
N THR A 273 -6.10 0.61 -34.56
CA THR A 273 -5.15 1.25 -33.65
C THR A 273 -5.49 0.89 -32.21
N GLU A 274 -4.46 0.62 -31.41
CA GLU A 274 -4.59 0.36 -29.98
C GLU A 274 -3.66 1.31 -29.24
N VAL A 275 -4.18 1.95 -28.20
CA VAL A 275 -3.44 2.92 -27.37
C VAL A 275 -3.59 2.52 -25.92
N HIS A 276 -2.47 2.52 -25.20
CA HIS A 276 -2.37 2.08 -23.82
C HIS A 276 -2.04 3.28 -22.93
N LEU A 277 -2.78 3.44 -21.83
CA LEU A 277 -2.54 4.47 -20.82
C LEU A 277 -2.36 3.82 -19.45
N PRO A 278 -1.32 4.19 -18.69
CA PRO A 278 -1.17 3.73 -17.32
C PRO A 278 -2.27 4.32 -16.43
N LEU A 279 -2.78 3.51 -15.50
CA LEU A 279 -3.67 3.97 -14.43
C LEU A 279 -3.10 3.52 -13.08
N THR A 280 -3.03 4.44 -12.13
CA THR A 280 -2.80 4.13 -10.72
C THR A 280 -4.14 3.87 -10.05
N VAL A 281 -4.25 2.76 -9.33
CA VAL A 281 -5.42 2.45 -8.50
C VAL A 281 -5.01 2.57 -7.06
N SER A 282 -5.69 3.44 -6.32
CA SER A 282 -5.45 3.66 -4.90
C SER A 282 -6.36 2.77 -4.05
N PRO A 283 -5.92 2.33 -2.86
CA PRO A 283 -6.82 1.72 -1.89
C PRO A 283 -7.82 2.72 -1.28
N PHE A 284 -7.60 4.04 -1.47
CA PHE A 284 -8.43 5.10 -0.91
C PHE A 284 -9.11 5.91 -2.01
N ASP A 285 -10.37 6.28 -1.78
CA ASP A 285 -11.11 7.18 -2.65
C ASP A 285 -10.71 8.64 -2.44
N ARG A 286 -11.15 9.53 -3.33
CA ARG A 286 -10.81 10.95 -3.26
C ARG A 286 -11.29 11.59 -1.96
N LEU A 287 -12.49 11.25 -1.49
CA LEU A 287 -13.08 11.80 -0.26
C LEU A 287 -12.25 11.45 0.98
N SER A 288 -11.91 10.17 1.15
CA SER A 288 -11.08 9.68 2.26
C SER A 288 -9.67 10.28 2.20
N SER A 289 -9.16 10.50 0.99
CA SER A 289 -7.83 11.07 0.78
C SER A 289 -7.72 12.49 1.34
N GLU A 290 -8.81 13.28 1.41
CA GLU A 290 -8.77 14.65 1.92
C GLU A 290 -8.45 14.66 3.42
N TYR A 291 -9.17 13.82 4.17
CA TYR A 291 -8.92 13.58 5.59
C TYR A 291 -7.52 13.00 5.82
N LEU A 292 -7.17 11.94 5.06
CA LEU A 292 -5.88 11.26 5.22
C LEU A 292 -4.71 12.20 4.95
N LEU A 293 -4.80 13.08 3.96
CA LEU A 293 -3.75 14.05 3.67
C LEU A 293 -3.56 15.05 4.81
N SER A 294 -4.64 15.48 5.46
CA SER A 294 -4.58 16.32 6.65
C SER A 294 -3.89 15.58 7.80
N TRP A 295 -4.29 14.33 8.06
CA TRP A 295 -3.70 13.48 9.09
C TRP A 295 -2.21 13.23 8.85
N ILE A 296 -1.81 12.87 7.61
CA ILE A 296 -0.41 12.65 7.23
C ILE A 296 0.44 13.90 7.50
N LYS A 297 -0.06 15.09 7.16
CA LYS A 297 0.63 16.35 7.46
C LYS A 297 0.82 16.53 8.98
N GLY A 298 -0.19 16.21 9.77
CA GLY A 298 -0.12 16.20 11.23
C GLY A 298 0.98 15.27 11.76
N GLU A 299 1.00 14.02 11.29
CA GLU A 299 2.03 13.04 11.67
C GLU A 299 3.45 13.49 11.28
N CYS A 300 3.61 14.16 10.13
CA CYS A 300 4.89 14.76 9.75
C CYS A 300 5.35 15.86 10.73
N LEU A 301 4.42 16.65 11.28
CA LEU A 301 4.73 17.65 12.30
C LEU A 301 5.11 16.99 13.62
N VAL A 302 4.35 15.98 14.07
CA VAL A 302 4.66 15.20 15.27
C VAL A 302 6.06 14.56 15.16
N ALA A 303 6.38 13.97 14.02
CA ALA A 303 7.71 13.40 13.78
C ALA A 303 8.81 14.46 13.83
N ARG A 304 8.58 15.64 13.24
CA ARG A 304 9.53 16.76 13.28
C ARG A 304 9.76 17.26 14.70
N ASP A 305 8.71 17.34 15.51
CA ASP A 305 8.80 17.85 16.88
C ASP A 305 9.44 16.80 17.80
N ARG A 306 9.22 15.49 17.55
CA ARG A 306 9.82 14.38 18.30
C ARG A 306 11.28 14.13 17.97
N PHE A 307 11.65 14.11 16.68
CA PHE A 307 12.98 13.69 16.22
C PHE A 307 13.87 14.86 15.77
N GLY A 308 13.30 16.06 15.60
CA GLY A 308 13.99 17.22 15.07
C GLY A 308 13.94 17.29 13.54
N LYS A 309 13.86 18.52 13.02
CA LYS A 309 13.72 18.81 11.58
C LYS A 309 14.84 18.21 10.73
N ASP A 310 16.09 18.38 11.15
CA ASP A 310 17.24 17.92 10.35
C ASP A 310 17.31 16.40 10.27
N VAL A 311 16.96 15.71 11.36
CA VAL A 311 16.92 14.24 11.40
C VAL A 311 15.86 13.71 10.44
N VAL A 312 14.65 14.27 10.50
CA VAL A 312 13.54 13.84 9.63
C VAL A 312 13.88 14.10 8.16
N ASN A 313 14.42 15.28 7.84
CA ASN A 313 14.81 15.61 6.46
C ASN A 313 15.92 14.68 5.93
N ASN A 314 16.94 14.41 6.74
CA ASN A 314 18.03 13.51 6.37
C ASN A 314 17.54 12.07 6.20
N ALA A 315 16.72 11.57 7.14
CA ALA A 315 16.10 10.25 7.03
C ALA A 315 15.23 10.12 5.76
N ALA A 316 14.46 11.17 5.43
CA ALA A 316 13.65 11.20 4.22
C ALA A 316 14.49 11.27 2.93
N ALA A 317 15.67 11.88 2.95
CA ALA A 317 16.56 11.97 1.79
C ALA A 317 17.42 10.71 1.59
N THR A 318 17.77 10.00 2.66
CA THR A 318 18.65 8.82 2.61
C THR A 318 17.94 7.58 2.05
N PHE A 319 18.62 6.83 1.18
CA PHE A 319 18.11 5.58 0.58
C PHE A 319 18.73 4.31 1.16
N LYS A 320 19.70 4.45 2.06
CA LYS A 320 20.34 3.34 2.75
C LYS A 320 19.69 3.13 4.12
N ASP A 321 19.02 2.00 4.28
CA ASP A 321 18.25 1.70 5.49
C ASP A 321 19.14 1.67 6.75
N GLU A 322 20.39 1.23 6.65
CA GLU A 322 21.36 1.20 7.76
C GLU A 322 21.70 2.60 8.29
N GLU A 323 21.89 3.57 7.39
CA GLU A 323 22.18 4.96 7.76
C GLU A 323 20.97 5.60 8.47
N VAL A 324 19.76 5.33 7.97
CA VAL A 324 18.51 5.78 8.62
C VAL A 324 18.36 5.14 9.99
N HIS A 325 18.66 3.85 10.11
CA HIS A 325 18.61 3.14 11.39
C HIS A 325 19.57 3.76 12.41
N MET A 326 20.84 3.99 12.06
CA MET A 326 21.80 4.66 12.96
C MET A 326 21.33 6.06 13.37
N MET A 327 20.75 6.83 12.44
CA MET A 327 20.21 8.17 12.74
C MET A 327 19.05 8.14 13.75
N LEU A 328 18.24 7.09 13.72
CA LEU A 328 17.09 6.93 14.60
C LEU A 328 17.43 6.25 15.94
N GLN A 329 18.44 5.37 15.97
CA GLN A 329 18.82 4.62 17.18
C GLN A 329 19.10 5.52 18.40
N ARG A 330 19.62 6.73 18.20
CA ARG A 330 19.83 7.70 19.31
C ARG A 330 18.55 8.14 20.04
N PHE A 331 17.38 7.92 19.44
CA PHE A 331 16.07 8.19 20.03
C PHE A 331 15.42 6.94 20.64
N CYS A 332 16.07 5.78 20.51
CA CYS A 332 15.64 4.56 21.15
C CYS A 332 16.15 4.56 22.59
N LEU A 333 15.26 4.34 23.56
CA LEU A 333 15.65 4.22 24.95
C LEU A 333 16.42 2.91 25.18
N GLY A 334 17.12 2.79 26.30
CA GLY A 334 17.71 1.52 26.72
C GLY A 334 16.65 0.54 27.22
N PRO A 335 16.90 -0.78 27.16
CA PRO A 335 16.01 -1.77 27.75
C PRO A 335 15.86 -1.54 29.26
N ARG A 336 14.64 -1.75 29.77
CA ARG A 336 14.34 -1.68 31.19
C ARG A 336 14.30 -3.09 31.77
N LEU A 337 15.16 -3.33 32.75
CA LEU A 337 15.31 -4.62 33.41
C LEU A 337 14.49 -4.63 34.70
N TYR A 338 13.65 -5.64 34.86
CA TYR A 338 12.88 -5.85 36.08
C TYR A 338 13.49 -7.02 36.85
N HIS A 339 13.89 -6.77 38.09
CA HIS A 339 14.52 -7.76 38.96
C HIS A 339 13.49 -8.35 39.92
N SER A 340 13.87 -9.42 40.62
CA SER A 340 13.06 -10.03 41.67
C SER A 340 13.07 -9.18 42.96
N ASN A 341 12.65 -7.91 42.86
CA ASN A 341 12.46 -7.01 43.98
C ASN A 341 11.00 -6.51 44.01
N ARG A 342 10.57 -5.95 45.14
CA ARG A 342 9.17 -5.54 45.36
C ARG A 342 8.71 -4.45 44.39
N SER A 343 9.58 -3.47 44.11
CA SER A 343 9.25 -2.34 43.24
C SER A 343 9.06 -2.73 41.78
N ASP A 344 9.92 -3.61 41.26
CA ASP A 344 9.86 -4.07 39.87
C ASP A 344 8.68 -5.03 39.67
N TYR A 345 8.37 -5.81 40.70
CA TYR A 345 7.22 -6.70 40.71
C TYR A 345 5.89 -5.92 40.65
N GLU A 346 5.78 -4.83 41.41
CA GLU A 346 4.65 -3.90 41.32
C GLU A 346 4.63 -3.13 39.99
N ALA A 347 5.79 -2.71 39.48
CA ALA A 347 5.90 -2.01 38.19
C ALA A 347 5.45 -2.87 36.99
N LEU A 348 5.58 -4.19 37.07
CA LEU A 348 5.03 -5.14 36.09
C LEU A 348 3.52 -5.40 36.25
N GLY A 349 2.87 -4.76 37.23
CA GLY A 349 1.44 -4.88 37.48
C GLY A 349 1.03 -6.11 38.29
N TYR A 350 1.99 -6.82 38.93
CA TYR A 350 1.67 -7.94 39.80
C TYR A 350 1.24 -7.48 41.21
N SER A 351 0.34 -8.25 41.85
CA SER A 351 -0.14 -7.93 43.20
C SER A 351 0.92 -8.22 44.27
N LEU A 352 1.22 -7.23 45.13
CA LEU A 352 2.17 -7.37 46.21
C LEU A 352 1.85 -8.51 47.20
N ASP A 353 0.59 -8.94 47.29
CA ASP A 353 0.16 -10.05 48.14
C ASP A 353 0.69 -11.42 47.66
N THR A 354 1.04 -11.51 46.37
CA THR A 354 1.64 -12.70 45.76
C THR A 354 3.16 -12.63 45.67
N TYR A 355 3.77 -11.52 46.08
CA TYR A 355 5.22 -11.36 46.09
C TYR A 355 5.91 -12.41 46.98
N GLY A 356 6.95 -13.06 46.47
CA GLY A 356 7.69 -14.11 47.18
C GLY A 356 7.02 -15.50 47.16
N ARG A 357 5.78 -15.62 46.65
CA ARG A 357 5.25 -16.92 46.25
C ARG A 357 5.88 -17.30 44.91
N LEU A 358 6.18 -18.59 44.70
CA LEU A 358 6.64 -19.12 43.42
C LEU A 358 5.53 -18.88 42.38
N LEU A 359 5.56 -17.72 41.72
CA LEU A 359 4.80 -17.51 40.51
C LEU A 359 5.61 -18.09 39.37
N VAL A 360 4.97 -19.00 38.66
CA VAL A 360 5.44 -19.58 37.40
C VAL A 360 6.49 -20.68 37.60
N SER A 361 6.02 -21.92 37.55
CA SER A 361 6.77 -23.02 36.94
C SER A 361 7.21 -22.53 35.56
N CYS A 362 8.51 -22.41 35.32
CA CYS A 362 9.03 -22.20 33.97
C CYS A 362 8.30 -23.15 33.02
N ILE A 363 7.86 -22.66 31.87
CA ILE A 363 7.50 -23.53 30.77
C ILE A 363 8.76 -24.35 30.48
N GLU A 364 8.74 -25.64 30.83
CA GLU A 364 9.78 -26.60 30.46
C GLU A 364 9.80 -26.81 28.95
#